data_AF-A0A3B9E690-F1
#
_entry.id   AF-A0A3B9E690-F1
#
_cell.length_a   1.000
_cell.length_b   1.000
_cell.length_c   1.000
_cell.angle_alpha   90.00
_cell.angle_beta   90.00
_cell.angle_gamma   90.00
#
_symmetry.space_group_name_H-M   'P 1'
#
loop_
_entity.id
_entity.type
_entity.pdbx_description
1 polymer ?
#
loop_
_entity_poly.entity_id
_entity_poly.type
_entity_poly.pdbx_seq_one_letter_code
_entity_poly.pdbx_strand_id
1 'polypeptide(L)'
;MKNIKNVILTIGIIFGIVYFKDVPKAIFTMGNNIQFWEYIFFITGPVATLPIAVVGCFHYRLSGYILLMCSVITCISIIFCKNQEHKLWLILYFSLPVLIMSIAIIITSRWNVKPVATQT
;
A
#
# COMPACT_ATOMS: atom_id res chain seq x y z
N MET A 1 9.12 -16.30 -15.11
CA MET A 1 8.20 -15.75 -14.07
C MET A 1 8.89 -15.14 -12.85
N LYS A 2 10.12 -15.52 -12.46
CA LYS A 2 10.86 -14.85 -11.37
C LYS A 2 11.05 -13.34 -11.62
N ASN A 3 11.25 -12.95 -12.88
CA ASN A 3 11.44 -11.54 -13.25
C ASN A 3 10.21 -10.67 -12.99
N ILE A 4 8.99 -11.16 -13.27
CA ILE A 4 7.74 -10.40 -13.06
C ILE A 4 7.54 -10.07 -11.58
N LYS A 5 7.81 -11.05 -10.71
CA LYS A 5 7.71 -10.86 -9.25
C LYS A 5 8.66 -9.80 -8.73
N ASN A 6 9.92 -9.85 -9.18
CA ASN A 6 10.92 -8.86 -8.81
C ASN A 6 10.55 -7.47 -9.34
N VAL A 7 10.02 -7.36 -10.56
CA VAL A 7 9.55 -6.08 -11.12
C VAL A 7 8.41 -5.49 -10.26
N ILE A 8 7.43 -6.29 -9.88
CA ILE A 8 6.31 -5.83 -9.04
C ILE A 8 6.80 -5.35 -7.66
N LEU A 9 7.74 -6.08 -7.04
CA LEU A 9 8.34 -5.63 -5.78
C LEU A 9 9.15 -4.36 -5.93
N THR A 10 9.98 -4.26 -6.97
CA THR A 10 10.77 -3.05 -7.23
C THR A 10 9.86 -1.85 -7.40
N ILE A 11 8.75 -2.01 -8.14
CA ILE A 11 7.72 -0.97 -8.27
C ILE A 11 7.14 -0.61 -6.90
N GLY A 12 6.81 -1.60 -6.06
CA GLY A 12 6.29 -1.36 -4.71
C GLY A 12 7.27 -0.63 -3.79
N ILE A 13 8.57 -0.95 -3.88
CA ILE A 13 9.63 -0.24 -3.14
C ILE A 13 9.75 1.20 -3.63
N ILE A 14 9.73 1.43 -4.95
CA ILE A 14 9.78 2.78 -5.53
C ILE A 14 8.59 3.61 -5.05
N PHE A 15 7.37 3.06 -5.10
CA PHE A 15 6.18 3.72 -4.57
C PHE A 15 6.32 4.01 -3.07
N GLY A 16 6.80 3.04 -2.29
CA GLY A 16 7.07 3.23 -0.87
C GLY A 16 8.03 4.39 -0.60
N ILE A 17 9.12 4.51 -1.37
CA ILE A 17 10.09 5.62 -1.24
C ILE A 17 9.46 6.95 -1.61
N VAL A 18 8.68 6.99 -2.70
CA VAL A 18 7.96 8.20 -3.13
C VAL A 18 7.01 8.66 -2.03
N TYR A 19 6.21 7.75 -1.45
CA TYR A 19 5.31 8.09 -0.35
C TYR A 19 6.04 8.51 0.92
N PHE A 20 7.21 7.90 1.21
CA PHE A 20 8.00 8.25 2.38
C PHE A 20 8.53 9.69 2.33
N LYS A 21 8.78 10.23 1.14
CA LYS A 21 9.18 11.64 0.95
C LYS A 21 8.07 12.62 1.36
N ASP A 22 6.81 12.23 1.24
CA ASP A 22 5.67 13.06 1.60
C ASP A 22 5.33 13.00 3.10
N VAL A 23 5.87 12.02 3.84
CA VAL A 23 5.67 11.87 5.29
C VAL A 23 6.18 13.08 6.10
N PRO A 24 7.43 13.57 5.94
CA PRO A 24 7.87 14.78 6.62
C PRO A 24 6.99 15.99 6.28
N LYS A 25 6.58 16.12 5.01
CA LYS A 25 5.70 17.20 4.58
C LYS A 25 4.35 17.10 5.28
N ALA A 26 3.76 15.91 5.39
CA ALA A 26 2.52 15.71 6.15
C ALA A 26 2.69 16.08 7.63
N ILE A 27 3.78 15.65 8.28
CA ILE A 27 4.06 15.97 9.68
C ILE A 27 4.16 17.50 9.91
N PHE A 28 4.82 18.23 9.01
CA PHE A 28 5.03 19.67 9.16
C PHE A 28 3.85 20.54 8.68
N THR A 29 3.09 20.11 7.67
CA THR A 29 2.05 20.96 7.04
C THR A 29 0.65 20.74 7.64
N MET A 30 0.41 19.62 8.32
CA MET A 30 -0.94 19.25 8.79
C MET A 30 -1.33 19.81 10.17
N GLY A 31 -0.43 20.53 10.85
CA GLY A 31 -0.61 20.98 12.24
C GLY A 31 -1.75 21.96 12.50
N ASN A 32 -2.37 22.57 11.48
CA ASN A 32 -3.30 23.70 11.70
C ASN A 32 -4.79 23.45 11.39
N ASN A 33 -5.19 22.39 10.67
CA ASN A 33 -6.60 22.27 10.22
C ASN A 33 -7.10 20.85 9.96
N ILE A 34 -6.36 19.80 10.34
CA ILE A 34 -6.68 18.42 9.98
C ILE A 34 -7.12 17.65 11.22
N GLN A 35 -8.21 16.88 11.11
CA GLN A 35 -8.69 16.06 12.21
C GLN A 35 -7.64 14.98 12.56
N PHE A 36 -7.42 14.73 13.85
CA PHE A 36 -6.40 13.78 14.34
C PHE A 36 -6.47 12.41 13.66
N TRP A 37 -7.68 11.93 13.30
CA TRP A 37 -7.88 10.68 12.58
C TRP A 37 -7.31 10.71 11.15
N GLU A 38 -7.54 11.80 10.42
CA GLU A 38 -6.99 11.97 9.07
C GLU A 38 -5.46 11.97 9.11
N TYR A 39 -4.85 12.58 10.14
CA TYR A 39 -3.41 12.58 10.37
C TYR A 39 -2.85 11.17 10.58
N ILE A 40 -3.49 10.35 11.43
CA ILE A 40 -3.06 8.96 11.65
C ILE A 40 -3.07 8.19 10.34
N PHE A 41 -4.14 8.28 9.55
CA PHE A 41 -4.24 7.53 8.30
C PHE A 41 -3.26 8.02 7.22
N PHE A 42 -3.04 9.34 7.16
CA PHE A 42 -2.11 9.95 6.22
C PHE A 42 -0.65 9.60 6.52
N ILE A 43 -0.31 9.32 7.77
CA ILE A 43 1.04 8.86 8.14
C ILE A 43 1.12 7.34 8.04
N THR A 44 0.18 6.62 8.65
CA THR A 44 0.23 5.16 8.73
C THR A 44 0.16 4.50 7.37
N GLY A 45 -0.59 5.04 6.39
CA GLY A 45 -0.60 4.49 5.04
C GLY A 45 0.79 4.55 4.37
N PRO A 46 1.27 5.74 3.98
CA PRO A 46 2.60 5.96 3.40
C PRO A 46 3.72 5.27 4.15
N VAL A 47 3.75 5.41 5.49
CA VAL A 47 4.80 4.83 6.33
C VAL A 47 4.73 3.31 6.36
N ALA A 48 3.54 2.70 6.36
CA ALA A 48 3.43 1.24 6.35
C ALA A 48 3.73 0.64 4.97
N THR A 49 3.53 1.39 3.88
CA THR A 49 3.67 0.85 2.52
C THR A 49 5.08 0.32 2.24
N LEU A 50 6.11 1.05 2.68
CA LEU A 50 7.51 0.68 2.48
C LEU A 50 7.92 -0.60 3.27
N PRO A 51 7.73 -0.70 4.60
CA PRO A 51 8.03 -1.92 5.34
C PRO A 51 7.19 -3.11 4.85
N ILE A 52 5.94 -2.91 4.42
CA ILE A 52 5.13 -3.99 3.86
C ILE A 52 5.66 -4.44 2.49
N ALA A 53 6.15 -3.52 1.66
CA ALA A 53 6.81 -3.86 0.40
C ALA A 53 8.11 -4.66 0.66
N VAL A 54 8.89 -4.29 1.67
CA VAL A 54 10.10 -5.04 2.10
C VAL A 54 9.74 -6.42 2.64
N VAL A 55 8.69 -6.54 3.46
CA VAL A 55 8.15 -7.85 3.88
C VAL A 55 7.73 -8.68 2.67
N GLY A 56 7.23 -8.04 1.60
CA GLY A 56 6.91 -8.68 0.33
C GLY A 56 8.09 -9.38 -0.34
N CYS A 57 9.32 -8.92 -0.13
CA CYS A 57 10.52 -9.61 -0.60
C CYS A 57 10.67 -11.02 -0.04
N PHE A 58 10.19 -11.24 1.20
CA PHE A 58 10.29 -12.52 1.90
C PHE A 58 8.97 -13.31 1.87
N HIS A 59 7.85 -12.61 2.09
CA HIS A 59 6.52 -13.19 2.25
C HIS A 59 5.50 -12.50 1.33
N TYR A 60 5.62 -12.76 0.03
CA TYR A 60 4.76 -12.16 -1.03
C TYR A 60 3.26 -12.21 -0.74
N ARG A 61 2.72 -13.37 -0.32
CA ARG A 61 1.27 -13.49 -0.04
C ARG A 61 0.84 -12.59 1.11
N LEU A 62 1.60 -12.64 2.21
CA LEU A 62 1.30 -11.86 3.41
C LEU A 62 1.32 -10.37 3.09
N SER A 63 2.36 -9.90 2.39
CA SER A 63 2.47 -8.50 1.94
C SER A 63 1.28 -8.03 1.11
N GLY A 64 0.83 -8.84 0.13
CA GLY A 64 -0.34 -8.51 -0.68
C GLY A 64 -1.63 -8.34 0.14
N TYR A 65 -1.85 -9.19 1.14
CA TYR A 65 -3.01 -9.07 2.03
C TYR A 65 -2.91 -7.87 2.98
N ILE A 66 -1.73 -7.57 3.51
CA ILE A 66 -1.54 -6.42 4.39
C ILE A 66 -1.73 -5.11 3.59
N LEU A 67 -1.16 -5.00 2.38
CA LEU A 67 -1.38 -3.83 1.52
C LEU A 67 -2.87 -3.66 1.17
N LEU A 68 -3.59 -4.77 0.93
CA LEU A 68 -5.03 -4.73 0.69
C LEU A 68 -5.78 -4.16 1.89
N MET A 69 -5.45 -4.62 3.11
CA MET A 69 -6.05 -4.10 4.34
C MET A 69 -5.72 -2.61 4.54
N CYS A 70 -4.48 -2.19 4.29
CA CYS A 70 -4.11 -0.78 4.32
C CYS A 70 -4.94 0.06 3.33
N SER A 71 -5.14 -0.41 2.09
CA SER A 71 -5.97 0.26 1.09
C SER A 71 -7.41 0.42 1.56
N VAL A 72 -8.02 -0.66 2.08
CA VAL A 72 -9.39 -0.64 2.64
C VAL A 72 -9.50 0.36 3.80
N ILE A 73 -8.52 0.36 4.70
CA ILE A 73 -8.47 1.30 5.81
C ILE A 73 -8.42 2.73 5.28
N THR A 74 -7.56 3.05 4.30
CA THR A 74 -7.54 4.39 3.70
C THR A 74 -8.82 4.76 2.96
N CYS A 75 -9.51 3.81 2.32
CA CYS A 75 -10.84 4.05 1.75
C CYS A 75 -11.85 4.47 2.82
N ILE A 76 -11.83 3.85 4.00
CA ILE A 76 -12.67 4.24 5.12
C ILE A 76 -12.31 5.67 5.57
N SER A 77 -11.03 6.00 5.66
CA SER A 77 -10.56 7.35 6.03
C SER A 77 -11.02 8.43 5.05
N ILE A 78 -11.08 8.12 3.74
CA ILE A 78 -11.56 9.03 2.70
C ILE A 78 -13.04 9.40 2.92
N ILE A 79 -13.86 8.48 3.43
CA ILE A 79 -15.27 8.77 3.74
C ILE A 79 -15.38 9.85 4.81
N PHE A 80 -14.53 9.77 5.84
CA PHE A 80 -14.52 10.70 6.96
C PHE A 80 -13.80 12.02 6.69
N CYS A 81 -12.93 12.06 5.68
CA CYS A 81 -12.22 13.29 5.34
C CYS A 81 -13.20 14.40 4.96
N LYS A 82 -12.97 15.64 5.37
CA LYS A 82 -13.85 16.77 4.99
C LYS A 82 -13.33 17.57 3.81
N ASN A 83 -12.02 17.60 3.63
CA ASN A 83 -11.38 18.39 2.57
C ASN A 83 -11.34 17.59 1.25
N GLN A 84 -12.01 18.10 0.21
CA GLN A 84 -12.06 17.42 -1.09
C GLN A 84 -10.68 17.26 -1.76
N GLU A 85 -9.78 18.23 -1.61
CA GLU A 85 -8.44 18.15 -2.20
C GLU A 85 -7.64 16.98 -1.59
N HIS A 86 -7.72 16.84 -0.26
CA HIS A 86 -7.08 15.74 0.45
C HIS A 86 -7.72 14.38 0.12
N LYS A 87 -9.05 14.32 -0.08
CA LYS A 87 -9.72 13.10 -0.55
C LYS A 87 -9.19 12.64 -1.90
N LEU A 88 -9.17 13.55 -2.87
CA LEU A 88 -8.72 13.27 -4.24
C LEU A 88 -7.27 12.80 -4.24
N TRP A 89 -6.42 13.46 -3.45
CA TRP A 89 -5.04 13.05 -3.27
C TRP A 89 -4.93 11.65 -2.67
N LEU A 90 -5.62 11.36 -1.56
CA LEU A 90 -5.61 10.04 -0.91
C LEU A 90 -6.13 8.93 -1.84
N ILE A 91 -7.14 9.20 -2.67
CA ILE A 91 -7.66 8.22 -3.63
C ILE A 91 -6.62 7.94 -4.72
N LEU A 92 -6.18 8.99 -5.43
CA LEU A 92 -5.39 8.86 -6.65
C LEU A 92 -3.94 8.46 -6.35
N TYR A 93 -3.34 9.02 -5.31
CA TYR A 93 -1.94 8.83 -5.01
C TYR A 93 -1.70 7.71 -4.00
N PHE A 94 -2.71 7.27 -3.24
CA PHE A 94 -2.48 6.27 -2.20
C PHE A 94 -3.37 5.03 -2.33
N SER A 95 -4.68 5.18 -2.18
CA SER A 95 -5.59 4.03 -2.12
C SER A 95 -5.59 3.22 -3.41
N LEU A 96 -5.72 3.87 -4.57
CA LEU A 96 -5.83 3.20 -5.86
C LEU A 96 -4.51 2.49 -6.27
N PRO A 97 -3.32 3.13 -6.19
CA PRO A 97 -2.07 2.45 -6.49
C PRO A 97 -1.78 1.27 -5.55
N VAL A 98 -2.03 1.44 -4.25
CA VAL A 98 -1.83 0.36 -3.25
C VAL A 98 -2.79 -0.79 -3.51
N LEU A 99 -4.05 -0.52 -3.86
CA LEU A 99 -5.03 -1.55 -4.21
C LEU A 99 -4.59 -2.35 -5.44
N ILE A 100 -4.20 -1.67 -6.52
CA ILE A 100 -3.74 -2.31 -7.77
C ILE A 100 -2.53 -3.20 -7.48
N MET A 101 -1.57 -2.68 -6.71
CA MET A 101 -0.36 -3.41 -6.33
C MET A 101 -0.69 -4.64 -5.48
N SER A 102 -1.61 -4.51 -4.52
CA SER A 102 -2.07 -5.61 -3.67
C SER A 102 -2.67 -6.75 -4.50
N ILE A 103 -3.57 -6.40 -5.42
CA ILE A 103 -4.23 -7.36 -6.33
C ILE A 103 -3.18 -8.03 -7.23
N ALA A 104 -2.27 -7.26 -7.82
CA ALA A 104 -1.20 -7.78 -8.65
C ALA A 104 -0.31 -8.77 -7.89
N ILE A 105 0.09 -8.45 -6.66
CA ILE A 105 0.88 -9.33 -5.79
C ILE A 105 0.10 -10.62 -5.48
N ILE A 106 -1.18 -10.52 -5.10
CA ILE A 106 -2.02 -11.68 -4.77
C ILE A 106 -2.17 -12.62 -5.97
N ILE A 107 -2.49 -12.10 -7.15
CA ILE A 107 -2.63 -12.90 -8.38
C ILE A 107 -1.30 -13.58 -8.72
N THR A 108 -0.21 -12.82 -8.74
CA THR A 108 1.13 -13.35 -9.06
C THR A 108 1.61 -14.38 -8.02
N SER A 109 1.13 -14.29 -6.78
CA SER A 109 1.40 -15.28 -5.74
C SER A 109 0.66 -16.61 -5.96
N ARG A 110 -0.55 -16.58 -6.52
CA ARG A 110 -1.37 -17.77 -6.79
C ARG A 110 -0.84 -18.59 -7.97
N TRP A 111 -0.29 -17.93 -8.99
CA TRP A 111 0.25 -18.60 -10.17
C TRP A 111 1.56 -19.38 -9.94
N ASN A 112 2.13 -19.29 -8.73
CA ASN A 112 3.37 -19.99 -8.39
C ASN A 112 3.16 -21.18 -7.45
N VAL A 113 1.90 -21.57 -7.22
CA VAL A 113 1.58 -22.84 -6.57
C VAL A 113 1.83 -23.92 -7.61
N LYS A 114 2.97 -24.62 -7.54
CA LYS A 114 3.12 -25.90 -8.24
C LYS A 114 1.92 -26.76 -7.82
N PRO A 115 1.18 -27.40 -8.74
CA PRO A 115 0.19 -28.38 -8.34
C PRO A 115 0.90 -29.34 -7.40
N VAL A 116 0.36 -29.49 -6.19
CA VAL A 116 0.82 -30.52 -5.27
C VAL A 116 0.62 -31.81 -6.05
N ALA A 117 1.72 -32.34 -6.58
CA ALA A 117 1.72 -33.68 -7.12
C ALA A 117 1.21 -34.54 -5.95
N THR A 118 -0.01 -35.02 -6.09
CA THR A 118 -0.58 -36.07 -5.27
C THR A 118 0.44 -37.21 -5.32
N GLN A 119 1.34 -37.23 -4.36
CA GLN A 119 2.19 -38.39 -4.10
C GLN A 119 1.22 -39.42 -3.51
N THR A 120 0.83 -40.33 -4.40
CA THR A 120 0.09 -41.57 -4.14
C THR A 120 0.74 -42.38 -3.06
#